data_AF-A0A835M7V1-F1
#
_entry.id   AF-A0A835M7V1-F1
#
_cell.length_a   1.000
_cell.length_b   1.000
_cell.length_c   1.000
_cell.angle_alpha   90.00
_cell.angle_beta   90.00
_cell.angle_gamma   90.00
#
_symmetry.space_group_name_H-M   'P 1'
#
loop_
_entity.id
_entity.type
_entity.pdbx_description
1 polymer ?
#
loop_
_entity_poly.entity_id
_entity_poly.type
_entity_poly.pdbx_seq_one_letter_code
_entity_poly.pdbx_strand_id
1 'polypeptide(L)'
;MNKIQKLSLSQDVSLGMDRFTGLSRTEIHHILSFLPIQDVVRTCVLSKRWINIWSSVPSFHFNQKLFQTTKEFTKFVNSVLIFRDGSDFQKFHLSLVTEFQTRDIARVDSWITYAVRHNVQALHIENDCTKNVLLTPQLFSCESLTELRLSRNTLFVPPCIYLPALKTLHLISVVLKDGQLDEVLFSASPSLETFILEDCDFMPGILTISASKLRHLNLKGNFPSSIVISALNLISLKLSISNLLPVNIMVSEDLKSLSDANIDLRFHSSQSITQLISIFKSAQYLTLSTLSAQSISEELHKYLSILTCNKTLFSNLKWLKIETLFSDHEIVLINSIIRHSPEIESVFLVNDMGGHIDDDGDEDEDGEDEEEDDDEEDEDEDEDEDEEDVDVDEGDGGDGDGEDVDVDIEGDGDDDGEDVDVDIEGDGDGDGDGDGDGEDVDVDIEGEYVDDGEGEDDDGGVGYFLLEEMWSECKLSHLKLIEIQGFCGFENEVKMVKFFLENAIFLERMIIMVSEPTEWSSADKQEIMKIGRKLLKHPRASLSLGIIFLHDL
;
A
#
# COMPACT_ATOMS: atom_id res chain seq x y z
N MET A 1 12.03 96.05 4.55
CA MET A 1 11.27 95.37 3.47
C MET A 1 11.76 93.92 3.48
N ASN A 2 11.08 92.92 4.08
CA ASN A 2 9.91 92.16 3.56
C ASN A 2 10.06 91.85 2.06
N LYS A 3 9.98 90.63 1.50
CA LYS A 3 9.58 89.23 1.87
C LYS A 3 10.30 88.32 0.84
N ILE A 4 10.58 87.03 1.07
CA ILE A 4 9.70 85.85 0.83
C ILE A 4 10.39 84.67 1.55
N GLN A 5 9.87 84.23 2.69
CA GLN A 5 9.06 83.00 2.86
C GLN A 5 9.59 81.76 2.14
N LYS A 6 10.35 80.94 2.87
CA LYS A 6 10.60 79.53 2.58
C LYS A 6 9.53 78.74 3.34
N LEU A 7 8.51 78.26 2.64
CA LEU A 7 7.51 77.33 3.15
C LEU A 7 7.44 76.12 2.21
N SER A 8 7.48 74.97 2.86
CA SER A 8 7.59 73.59 2.43
C SER A 8 6.77 73.17 1.19
N LEU A 9 7.38 72.34 0.35
CA LEU A 9 6.71 71.13 -0.12
C LEU A 9 7.42 69.91 0.48
N SER A 10 6.65 69.18 1.26
CA SER A 10 6.80 67.77 1.56
C SER A 10 7.05 66.97 0.27
N GLN A 11 8.21 66.34 0.18
CA GLN A 11 8.34 65.10 -0.59
C GLN A 11 8.70 64.01 0.41
N ASP A 12 7.67 63.23 0.73
CA ASP A 12 7.81 61.85 1.16
C ASP A 12 8.82 61.16 0.25
N VAL A 13 10.06 61.06 0.71
CA VAL A 13 10.96 60.01 0.25
C VAL A 13 10.86 58.92 1.29
N SER A 14 9.71 58.25 1.28
CA SER A 14 9.67 56.82 1.56
C SER A 14 10.55 56.15 0.49
N LEU A 15 11.87 56.21 0.68
CA LEU A 15 12.79 55.29 0.04
C LEU A 15 12.26 53.93 0.45
N GLY A 16 11.61 53.24 -0.49
CA GLY A 16 10.99 51.93 -0.26
C GLY A 16 12.00 51.05 0.46
N MET A 17 11.86 50.95 1.78
CA MET A 17 12.76 50.19 2.62
C MET A 17 12.59 48.75 2.16
N ASP A 18 13.65 48.19 1.57
CA ASP A 18 13.65 46.80 1.15
C ASP A 18 13.35 45.94 2.37
N ARG A 19 12.11 45.45 2.45
CA ARG A 19 11.61 44.69 3.60
C ARG A 19 12.39 43.38 3.80
N PHE A 20 13.12 42.92 2.78
CA PHE A 20 13.99 41.76 2.90
C PHE A 20 15.32 42.06 3.60
N THR A 21 15.76 43.33 3.65
CA THR A 21 16.96 43.71 4.43
C THR A 21 16.74 43.60 5.94
N GLY A 22 15.48 43.72 6.39
CA GLY A 22 15.10 43.60 7.79
C GLY A 22 14.93 42.16 8.29
N LEU A 23 14.91 41.16 7.39
CA LEU A 23 14.80 39.75 7.78
C LEU A 23 16.14 39.21 8.31
N SER A 24 16.06 38.39 9.34
CA SER A 24 17.18 37.60 9.84
C SER A 24 17.58 36.53 8.82
N ARG A 25 18.83 36.03 8.92
CA ARG A 25 19.32 34.97 8.04
C ARG A 25 18.47 33.70 8.14
N THR A 26 18.01 33.37 9.34
CA THR A 26 17.19 32.19 9.62
C THR A 26 15.81 32.28 8.96
N GLU A 27 15.16 33.44 8.99
CA GLU A 27 13.88 33.65 8.31
C GLU A 27 14.02 33.53 6.80
N ILE A 28 15.10 34.10 6.23
CA ILE A 28 15.38 33.98 4.79
C ILE A 28 15.66 32.52 4.43
N HIS A 29 16.45 31.78 5.20
CA HIS A 29 16.70 30.35 4.95
C HIS A 29 15.43 29.52 5.00
N HIS A 30 14.51 29.83 5.93
CA HIS A 30 13.22 29.15 5.97
C HIS A 30 12.40 29.41 4.70
N ILE A 31 12.31 30.66 4.24
CA ILE A 31 11.64 31.00 2.97
C ILE A 31 12.30 30.28 1.79
N LEU A 32 13.63 30.32 1.69
CA LEU A 32 14.38 29.69 0.60
C LEU A 32 14.27 28.16 0.60
N SER A 33 14.00 27.53 1.75
CA SER A 33 13.85 26.08 1.84
C SER A 33 12.65 25.52 1.07
N PHE A 34 11.69 26.37 0.71
CA PHE A 34 10.52 26.02 -0.11
C PHE A 34 10.77 26.16 -1.62
N LEU A 35 11.90 26.75 -2.04
CA LEU A 35 12.19 27.02 -3.44
C LEU A 35 13.12 25.96 -4.03
N PRO A 36 12.99 25.64 -5.34
CA PRO A 36 14.02 24.91 -6.07
C PRO A 36 15.36 25.64 -5.96
N ILE A 37 16.44 24.87 -5.84
CA ILE A 37 17.77 25.45 -5.60
C ILE A 37 18.23 26.39 -6.73
N GLN A 38 17.70 26.24 -7.97
CA GLN A 38 18.01 27.19 -9.04
C GLN A 38 17.53 28.60 -8.71
N ASP A 39 16.32 28.73 -8.14
CA ASP A 39 15.75 30.01 -7.77
C ASP A 39 16.47 30.61 -6.57
N VAL A 40 16.84 29.76 -5.61
CA VAL A 40 17.68 30.14 -4.48
C VAL A 40 19.03 30.69 -4.97
N VAL A 41 19.71 30.01 -5.89
CA VAL A 41 20.99 30.46 -6.46
C VAL A 41 20.80 31.74 -7.27
N ARG A 42 19.71 31.89 -8.03
CA ARG A 42 19.40 33.12 -8.79
C ARG A 42 19.33 34.35 -7.90
N THR A 43 18.94 34.23 -6.63
CA THR A 43 18.93 35.37 -5.70
C THR A 43 20.32 35.99 -5.48
N CYS A 44 21.41 35.28 -5.79
CA CYS A 44 22.78 35.79 -5.62
C CYS A 44 23.05 37.09 -6.38
N VAL A 45 22.31 37.36 -7.46
CA VAL A 45 22.47 38.59 -8.28
C VAL A 45 21.92 39.84 -7.60
N LEU A 46 21.10 39.68 -6.55
CA LEU A 46 20.42 40.78 -5.87
C LEU A 46 21.39 41.65 -5.06
N SER A 47 22.35 41.03 -4.35
CA SER A 47 23.43 41.74 -3.67
C SER A 47 24.52 40.79 -3.14
N LYS A 48 25.65 41.35 -2.69
CA LYS A 48 26.71 40.59 -1.99
C LYS A 48 26.21 39.83 -0.76
N ARG A 49 25.16 40.35 -0.09
CA ARG A 49 24.54 39.66 1.05
C ARG A 49 23.88 38.35 0.60
N TRP A 50 23.18 38.36 -0.54
CA TRP A 50 22.50 37.18 -1.06
C TRP A 50 23.46 36.10 -1.55
N ILE A 51 24.65 36.48 -2.06
CA ILE A 51 25.76 35.54 -2.36
C ILE A 51 26.08 34.68 -1.12
N ASN A 52 26.22 35.32 0.04
CA ASN A 52 26.52 34.60 1.29
C ASN A 52 25.31 33.88 1.88
N ILE A 53 24.08 34.21 1.47
CA ILE A 53 22.85 33.58 1.99
C ILE A 53 22.63 32.25 1.30
N TRP A 54 22.69 32.22 -0.04
CA TRP A 54 22.45 30.99 -0.79
C TRP A 54 23.55 29.95 -0.50
N SER A 55 24.80 30.38 -0.32
CA SER A 55 25.95 29.50 -0.06
C SER A 55 25.82 28.69 1.23
N SER A 56 24.99 29.16 2.17
CA SER A 56 24.80 28.59 3.51
C SER A 56 23.39 28.02 3.72
N VAL A 57 22.61 27.83 2.65
CA VAL A 57 21.22 27.34 2.76
C VAL A 57 21.17 25.91 3.33
N PRO A 58 20.28 25.58 4.27
CA PRO A 58 20.27 24.26 4.93
C PRO A 58 19.50 23.18 4.16
N SER A 59 18.85 23.50 3.04
CA SER A 59 17.99 22.57 2.29
C SER A 59 18.20 22.69 0.80
N PHE A 60 18.40 21.56 0.12
CA PHE A 60 18.47 21.51 -1.34
C PHE A 60 17.32 20.71 -1.90
N HIS A 61 16.74 21.26 -2.96
CA HIS A 61 15.85 20.54 -3.85
C HIS A 61 16.36 20.67 -5.27
N PHE A 62 17.01 19.61 -5.74
CA PHE A 62 17.47 19.44 -7.11
C PHE A 62 16.40 18.69 -7.90
N ASN A 63 15.78 19.37 -8.87
CA ASN A 63 14.77 18.78 -9.74
C ASN A 63 15.26 18.79 -11.19
N GLN A 64 15.47 17.61 -11.75
CA GLN A 64 15.95 17.43 -13.11
C GLN A 64 14.94 17.89 -14.17
N LYS A 65 13.62 17.84 -13.90
CA LYS A 65 12.55 18.33 -14.80
C LYS A 65 12.72 19.80 -15.19
N LEU A 66 13.50 20.57 -14.41
CA LEU A 66 13.76 21.99 -14.62
C LEU A 66 14.93 22.28 -15.58
N PHE A 67 15.57 21.24 -16.15
CA PHE A 67 16.70 21.38 -17.07
C PHE A 67 16.38 20.73 -18.42
N GLN A 68 16.96 21.27 -19.50
CA GLN A 68 16.74 20.72 -20.83
C GLN A 68 17.52 19.42 -21.04
N THR A 69 18.66 19.27 -20.37
CA THR A 69 19.52 18.08 -20.51
C THR A 69 20.10 17.63 -19.17
N THR A 70 20.35 16.32 -19.05
CA THR A 70 21.07 15.70 -17.92
C THR A 70 22.44 16.32 -17.68
N LYS A 71 23.12 16.75 -18.76
CA LYS A 71 24.44 17.39 -18.67
C LYS A 71 24.36 18.76 -18.00
N GLU A 72 23.35 19.56 -18.33
CA GLU A 72 23.11 20.85 -17.68
C GLU A 72 22.77 20.67 -16.21
N PHE A 73 21.86 19.74 -15.91
CA PHE A 73 21.51 19.38 -14.54
C PHE A 73 22.73 18.98 -13.73
N THR A 74 23.52 18.03 -14.24
CA THR A 74 24.75 17.54 -13.59
C THR A 74 25.73 18.67 -13.34
N LYS A 75 25.99 19.51 -14.36
CA LYS A 75 26.90 20.65 -14.24
C LYS A 75 26.41 21.63 -13.17
N PHE A 76 25.11 21.87 -13.13
CA PHE A 76 24.49 22.74 -12.14
C PHE A 76 24.61 22.16 -10.73
N VAL A 77 24.23 20.91 -10.49
CA VAL A 77 24.36 20.23 -9.18
C VAL A 77 25.82 20.32 -8.69
N ASN A 78 26.77 19.89 -9.53
CA ASN A 78 28.19 19.94 -9.19
C ASN A 78 28.65 21.37 -8.85
N SER A 79 28.20 22.38 -9.62
CA SER A 79 28.55 23.78 -9.34
C SER A 79 28.01 24.22 -7.98
N VAL A 80 26.77 23.88 -7.64
CA VAL A 80 26.18 24.21 -6.34
C VAL A 80 26.98 23.57 -5.19
N LEU A 81 27.30 22.28 -5.30
CA LEU A 81 28.05 21.57 -4.25
C LEU A 81 29.49 22.11 -4.08
N ILE A 82 30.13 22.56 -5.17
CA ILE A 82 31.48 23.15 -5.15
C ILE A 82 31.49 24.58 -4.58
N PHE A 83 30.52 25.42 -4.95
CA PHE A 83 30.55 26.85 -4.61
C PHE A 83 29.90 27.21 -3.27
N ARG A 84 29.38 26.22 -2.54
CA ARG A 84 28.92 26.40 -1.17
C ARG A 84 30.06 26.71 -0.19
N ASP A 85 29.70 27.20 0.98
CA ASP A 85 30.65 27.53 2.04
C ASP A 85 31.15 26.31 2.85
N GLY A 86 30.76 25.08 2.45
CA GLY A 86 31.15 23.84 3.11
C GLY A 86 30.41 23.54 4.42
N SER A 87 29.45 24.39 4.82
CA SER A 87 28.64 24.13 6.01
C SER A 87 27.75 22.91 5.85
N ASP A 88 27.55 22.19 6.96
CA ASP A 88 26.54 21.15 7.10
C ASP A 88 25.16 21.66 6.67
N PHE A 89 24.31 20.73 6.24
CA PHE A 89 22.96 21.03 5.81
C PHE A 89 22.00 19.95 6.26
N GLN A 90 20.73 20.33 6.37
CA GLN A 90 19.70 19.49 6.95
C GLN A 90 19.06 18.58 5.92
N LYS A 91 18.75 19.08 4.72
CA LYS A 91 17.94 18.34 3.74
C LYS A 91 18.57 18.29 2.36
N PHE A 92 18.54 17.11 1.75
CA PHE A 92 18.94 16.87 0.38
C PHE A 92 17.82 16.13 -0.35
N HIS A 93 17.16 16.81 -1.29
CA HIS A 93 16.13 16.24 -2.14
C HIS A 93 16.60 16.23 -3.59
N LEU A 94 16.60 15.05 -4.19
CA LEU A 94 16.98 14.79 -5.57
C LEU A 94 15.82 14.13 -6.31
N SER A 95 15.28 14.81 -7.34
CA SER A 95 14.24 14.30 -8.23
C SER A 95 14.80 14.13 -9.63
N LEU A 96 14.76 12.89 -10.12
CA LEU A 96 15.40 12.40 -11.34
C LEU A 96 14.33 11.89 -12.31
N VAL A 97 14.47 12.16 -13.61
CA VAL A 97 13.43 11.90 -14.63
C VAL A 97 13.85 11.30 -15.94
N THR A 98 15.06 11.61 -16.39
CA THR A 98 15.48 11.23 -17.74
C THR A 98 16.51 10.14 -17.63
N GLU A 99 16.48 9.21 -18.60
CA GLU A 99 17.40 8.08 -18.65
C GLU A 99 18.85 8.49 -18.39
N PHE A 100 19.36 8.00 -17.27
CA PHE A 100 20.75 8.12 -16.92
C PHE A 100 21.55 7.04 -17.66
N GLN A 101 22.66 7.44 -18.27
CA GLN A 101 23.65 6.46 -18.72
C GLN A 101 24.35 5.87 -17.48
N THR A 102 25.03 4.74 -17.62
CA THR A 102 25.71 4.07 -16.50
C THR A 102 26.70 5.00 -15.77
N ARG A 103 27.30 5.95 -16.49
CA ARG A 103 28.20 6.98 -15.94
C ARG A 103 27.52 7.99 -15.01
N ASP A 104 26.20 8.12 -15.07
CA ASP A 104 25.45 9.05 -14.26
C ASP A 104 25.07 8.48 -12.89
N ILE A 105 24.99 7.15 -12.75
CA ILE A 105 24.77 6.48 -11.46
C ILE A 105 25.91 6.84 -10.49
N ALA A 106 27.16 6.79 -10.96
CA ALA A 106 28.33 7.20 -10.16
C ALA A 106 28.29 8.68 -9.73
N ARG A 107 27.56 9.53 -10.47
CA ARG A 107 27.40 10.95 -10.11
C ARG A 107 26.40 11.12 -8.98
N VAL A 108 25.26 10.41 -9.07
CA VAL A 108 24.26 10.39 -7.99
C VAL A 108 24.88 9.86 -6.71
N ASP A 109 25.65 8.77 -6.79
CA ASP A 109 26.42 8.21 -5.67
C ASP A 109 27.38 9.24 -5.05
N SER A 110 28.10 10.00 -5.89
CA SER A 110 28.98 11.09 -5.43
C SER A 110 28.22 12.22 -4.73
N TRP A 111 27.01 12.55 -5.20
CA TRP A 111 26.15 13.57 -4.57
C TRP A 111 25.61 13.11 -3.22
N ILE A 112 25.21 11.84 -3.11
CA ILE A 112 24.78 11.23 -1.84
C ILE A 112 25.95 11.19 -0.86
N THR A 113 27.13 10.75 -1.33
CA THR A 113 28.37 10.77 -0.53
C THR A 113 28.69 12.15 -0.01
N TYR A 114 28.54 13.19 -0.84
CA TYR A 114 28.69 14.57 -0.40
C TYR A 114 27.70 14.91 0.72
N ALA A 115 26.42 14.54 0.58
CA ALA A 115 25.41 14.79 1.60
C ALA A 115 25.71 14.09 2.93
N VAL A 116 26.12 12.83 2.89
CA VAL A 116 26.51 12.07 4.09
C VAL A 116 27.69 12.74 4.80
N ARG A 117 28.71 13.21 4.05
CA ARG A 117 29.88 13.91 4.62
C ARG A 117 29.57 15.26 5.25
N HIS A 118 28.42 15.85 4.91
CA HIS A 118 27.95 17.13 5.42
C HIS A 118 26.78 16.97 6.40
N ASN A 119 26.73 15.82 7.09
CA ASN A 119 25.81 15.52 8.17
C ASN A 119 24.33 15.74 7.82
N VAL A 120 23.93 15.31 6.61
CA VAL A 120 22.53 15.40 6.18
C VAL A 120 21.59 14.72 7.17
N GLN A 121 20.45 15.35 7.46
CA GLN A 121 19.44 14.86 8.38
C GLN A 121 18.24 14.25 7.65
N ALA A 122 17.90 14.76 6.47
CA ALA A 122 16.82 14.26 5.62
C ALA A 122 17.31 14.05 4.19
N LEU A 123 17.32 12.80 3.72
CA LEU A 123 17.71 12.43 2.36
C LEU A 123 16.51 11.88 1.59
N HIS A 124 16.12 12.57 0.53
CA HIS A 124 14.99 12.21 -0.32
C HIS A 124 15.48 11.98 -1.75
N ILE A 125 15.22 10.80 -2.30
CA ILE A 125 15.61 10.43 -3.66
C ILE A 125 14.38 9.90 -4.38
N GLU A 126 13.96 10.63 -5.41
CA GLU A 126 12.89 10.26 -6.32
C GLU A 126 13.50 9.93 -7.69
N ASN A 127 13.33 8.70 -8.14
CA ASN A 127 13.96 8.22 -9.36
C ASN A 127 12.94 7.73 -10.40
N ASP A 128 12.53 8.58 -11.34
CA ASP A 128 11.68 8.19 -12.48
C ASP A 128 12.50 7.61 -13.65
N CYS A 129 13.75 7.21 -13.42
CA CYS A 129 14.61 6.67 -14.48
C CYS A 129 14.42 5.15 -14.63
N THR A 130 14.63 4.64 -15.85
CA THR A 130 14.60 3.19 -16.16
C THR A 130 15.71 2.39 -15.47
N LYS A 131 16.75 3.05 -14.95
CA LYS A 131 17.86 2.42 -14.24
C LYS A 131 17.84 2.73 -12.77
N ASN A 132 18.12 1.71 -11.98
CA ASN A 132 18.19 1.79 -10.54
C ASN A 132 19.43 2.56 -10.07
N VAL A 133 19.24 3.51 -9.16
CA VAL A 133 20.35 4.14 -8.44
C VAL A 133 20.85 3.16 -7.37
N LEU A 134 22.13 2.80 -7.46
CA LEU A 134 22.81 2.08 -6.39
C LEU A 134 23.15 3.10 -5.30
N LEU A 135 22.54 2.95 -4.12
CA LEU A 135 22.88 3.81 -2.98
C LEU A 135 24.19 3.35 -2.35
N THR A 136 25.05 4.32 -2.03
CA THR A 136 26.35 4.06 -1.41
C THR A 136 26.17 3.34 -0.06
N PRO A 137 26.98 2.32 0.26
CA PRO A 137 27.02 1.73 1.60
C PRO A 137 27.26 2.77 2.72
N GLN A 138 27.91 3.88 2.40
CA GLN A 138 28.15 4.99 3.33
C GLN A 138 26.87 5.65 3.85
N LEU A 139 25.78 5.62 3.06
CA LEU A 139 24.48 6.12 3.51
C LEU A 139 24.02 5.39 4.77
N PHE A 140 24.26 4.07 4.83
CA PHE A 140 23.88 3.18 5.92
C PHE A 140 24.77 3.31 7.16
N SER A 141 25.72 4.24 7.18
CA SER A 141 26.55 4.57 8.35
C SER A 141 26.42 6.06 8.75
N CYS A 142 25.40 6.76 8.23
CA CYS A 142 25.20 8.17 8.48
C CYS A 142 24.52 8.42 9.84
N GLU A 143 25.31 8.84 10.84
CA GLU A 143 24.82 9.06 12.22
C GLU A 143 23.84 10.23 12.35
N SER A 144 23.89 11.21 11.44
CA SER A 144 23.02 12.38 11.45
C SER A 144 21.65 12.14 10.79
N LEU A 145 21.49 11.04 10.04
CA LEU A 145 20.31 10.81 9.22
C LEU A 145 19.10 10.48 10.10
N THR A 146 18.09 11.34 10.04
CA THR A 146 16.82 11.22 10.76
C THR A 146 15.66 10.78 9.86
N GLU A 147 15.75 11.07 8.56
CA GLU A 147 14.71 10.77 7.59
C GLU A 147 15.33 10.27 6.28
N LEU A 148 14.91 9.10 5.83
CA LEU A 148 15.29 8.51 4.55
C LEU A 148 14.02 8.23 3.74
N ARG A 149 13.92 8.88 2.57
CA ARG A 149 12.84 8.62 1.61
C ARG A 149 13.42 8.20 0.27
N LEU A 150 13.05 7.02 -0.19
CA LEU A 150 13.48 6.47 -1.48
C LEU A 150 12.26 6.08 -2.30
N SER A 151 12.22 6.53 -3.55
CA SER A 151 11.14 6.21 -4.47
C SER A 151 11.71 5.68 -5.78
N ARG A 152 11.25 4.50 -6.24
CA ARG A 152 11.62 3.90 -7.53
C ARG A 152 13.13 3.63 -7.68
N ASN A 153 13.73 3.05 -6.64
CA ASN A 153 15.16 2.71 -6.60
C ASN A 153 15.37 1.20 -6.38
N THR A 154 16.60 0.71 -6.58
CA THR A 154 17.01 -0.58 -6.00
C THR A 154 17.85 -0.33 -4.77
N LEU A 155 17.48 -1.00 -3.69
CA LEU A 155 18.23 -0.96 -2.44
C LEU A 155 19.06 -2.23 -2.30
N PHE A 156 20.37 -2.05 -2.18
CA PHE A 156 21.28 -3.07 -1.67
C PHE A 156 21.56 -2.73 -0.22
N VAL A 157 21.08 -3.59 0.68
CA VAL A 157 21.24 -3.42 2.11
C VAL A 157 22.59 -4.05 2.49
N PRO A 158 23.60 -3.28 2.93
CA PRO A 158 24.88 -3.86 3.30
C PRO A 158 24.73 -4.70 4.59
N PRO A 159 25.59 -5.71 4.82
CA PRO A 159 25.50 -6.57 6.01
C PRO A 159 25.68 -5.81 7.33
N CYS A 160 26.38 -4.68 7.30
CA CYS A 160 26.61 -3.82 8.45
C CYS A 160 25.94 -2.47 8.23
N ILE A 161 24.90 -2.18 8.99
CA ILE A 161 24.17 -0.90 8.99
C ILE A 161 24.28 -0.29 10.38
N TYR A 162 24.37 1.04 10.43
CA TYR A 162 24.28 1.80 11.67
C TYR A 162 23.64 3.17 11.40
N LEU A 163 22.36 3.29 11.74
CA LEU A 163 21.54 4.49 11.53
C LEU A 163 20.88 4.92 12.86
N PRO A 164 21.68 5.35 13.86
CA PRO A 164 21.23 5.53 15.24
C PRO A 164 20.16 6.63 15.41
N ALA A 165 20.16 7.64 14.52
CA ALA A 165 19.25 8.77 14.57
C ALA A 165 18.03 8.61 13.65
N LEU A 166 17.93 7.53 12.87
CA LEU A 166 16.86 7.37 11.88
C LEU A 166 15.52 7.21 12.58
N LYS A 167 14.58 8.11 12.27
CA LYS A 167 13.22 8.16 12.82
C LYS A 167 12.17 7.81 11.78
N THR A 168 12.41 8.20 10.53
CA THR A 168 11.46 7.99 9.44
C THR A 168 12.15 7.27 8.30
N LEU A 169 11.64 6.10 7.94
CA LEU A 169 12.02 5.37 6.74
C LEU A 169 10.79 5.23 5.85
N HIS A 170 10.89 5.74 4.63
CA HIS A 170 9.82 5.69 3.63
C HIS A 170 10.37 5.15 2.32
N LEU A 171 9.85 4.02 1.89
CA LEU A 171 10.25 3.32 0.67
C LEU A 171 9.01 3.17 -0.22
N ILE A 172 9.07 3.68 -1.46
CA ILE A 172 7.99 3.60 -2.45
C ILE A 172 8.55 2.96 -3.73
N SER A 173 7.92 1.89 -4.22
CA SER A 173 8.35 1.20 -5.44
C SER A 173 9.85 0.86 -5.44
N VAL A 174 10.37 0.43 -4.29
CA VAL A 174 11.78 0.07 -4.13
C VAL A 174 11.93 -1.43 -4.32
N VAL A 175 12.90 -1.83 -5.13
CA VAL A 175 13.31 -3.24 -5.27
C VAL A 175 14.32 -3.56 -4.18
N LEU A 176 13.96 -4.46 -3.27
CA LEU A 176 14.77 -4.84 -2.13
C LEU A 176 15.54 -6.12 -2.47
N LYS A 177 16.82 -5.99 -2.80
CA LYS A 177 17.66 -7.14 -3.13
C LYS A 177 18.25 -7.77 -1.86
N ASP A 178 18.45 -9.08 -1.90
CA ASP A 178 19.11 -9.90 -0.89
C ASP A 178 18.32 -10.22 0.41
N GLY A 179 17.04 -9.85 0.51
CA GLY A 179 16.15 -10.31 1.60
C GLY A 179 16.45 -9.78 3.01
N GLN A 180 17.55 -9.06 3.22
CA GLN A 180 18.07 -8.64 4.53
C GLN A 180 17.41 -7.41 5.17
N LEU A 181 16.19 -7.01 4.76
CA LEU A 181 15.51 -5.89 5.45
C LEU A 181 15.08 -6.26 6.87
N ASP A 182 14.78 -7.53 7.08
CA ASP A 182 14.13 -8.09 8.26
C ASP A 182 15.00 -8.06 9.52
N GLU A 183 16.26 -8.50 9.46
CA GLU A 183 17.13 -8.54 10.64
C GLU A 183 18.03 -7.32 10.76
N VAL A 184 18.62 -6.86 9.65
CA VAL A 184 19.74 -5.90 9.70
C VAL A 184 19.24 -4.46 9.84
N LEU A 185 18.16 -4.09 9.15
CA LEU A 185 17.73 -2.69 9.09
C LEU A 185 17.09 -2.20 10.40
N PHE A 186 16.20 -3.01 10.98
CA PHE A 186 15.49 -2.63 12.20
C PHE A 186 16.40 -2.70 13.44
N SER A 187 17.32 -3.67 13.49
CA SER A 187 18.34 -3.72 14.55
C SER A 187 19.31 -2.55 14.47
N ALA A 188 19.65 -2.09 13.26
CA ALA A 188 20.53 -0.96 13.04
C ALA A 188 19.89 0.42 13.18
N SER A 189 18.56 0.50 13.30
CA SER A 189 17.78 1.74 13.36
C SER A 189 16.96 1.84 14.67
N PRO A 190 17.61 1.87 15.85
CA PRO A 190 16.95 1.78 17.16
C PRO A 190 16.08 3.00 17.53
N SER A 191 16.06 4.04 16.69
CA SER A 191 15.27 5.25 16.87
C SER A 191 14.07 5.35 15.92
N LEU A 192 13.79 4.31 15.13
CA LEU A 192 12.74 4.34 14.11
C LEU A 192 11.36 4.51 14.75
N GLU A 193 10.68 5.60 14.39
CA GLU A 193 9.35 6.00 14.86
C GLU A 193 8.27 5.80 13.78
N THR A 194 8.64 5.93 12.49
CA THR A 194 7.74 5.81 11.34
C THR A 194 8.38 4.95 10.25
N PHE A 195 7.66 3.91 9.83
CA PHE A 195 8.03 3.05 8.72
C PHE A 195 6.90 2.97 7.70
N ILE A 196 7.20 3.33 6.45
CA ILE A 196 6.24 3.34 5.35
C ILE A 196 6.85 2.56 4.20
N LEU A 197 6.10 1.59 3.69
CA LEU A 197 6.47 0.74 2.58
C LEU A 197 5.29 0.66 1.61
N GLU A 198 5.49 1.16 0.40
CA GLU A 198 4.44 1.24 -0.61
C GLU A 198 4.94 0.63 -1.92
N ASP A 199 4.20 -0.33 -2.46
CA ASP A 199 4.36 -0.90 -3.79
C ASP A 199 5.79 -1.42 -4.07
N CYS A 200 6.46 -1.96 -3.04
CA CYS A 200 7.84 -2.45 -3.12
C CYS A 200 7.93 -3.93 -3.51
N ASP A 201 9.01 -4.30 -4.21
CA ASP A 201 9.25 -5.68 -4.64
C ASP A 201 10.13 -6.42 -3.63
N PHE A 202 9.72 -7.65 -3.33
CA PHE A 202 10.39 -8.53 -2.38
C PHE A 202 10.80 -9.85 -3.02
N MET A 203 11.87 -10.42 -2.48
CA MET A 203 12.13 -11.85 -2.66
C MET A 203 11.09 -12.67 -1.86
N PRO A 204 10.75 -13.89 -2.31
CA PRO A 204 9.90 -14.80 -1.54
C PRO A 204 10.46 -15.03 -0.14
N GLY A 205 9.62 -15.01 0.89
CA GLY A 205 10.06 -15.18 2.28
C GLY A 205 9.09 -14.64 3.32
N ILE A 206 9.64 -14.24 4.47
CA ILE A 206 8.89 -13.67 5.60
C ILE A 206 9.39 -12.25 5.82
N LEU A 207 8.48 -11.28 5.93
CA LEU A 207 8.81 -9.92 6.33
C LEU A 207 8.64 -9.78 7.84
N THR A 208 9.74 -9.69 8.59
CA THR A 208 9.71 -9.44 10.03
C THR A 208 9.98 -7.97 10.34
N ILE A 209 9.05 -7.31 11.03
CA ILE A 209 9.14 -5.92 11.45
C ILE A 209 9.27 -5.86 12.96
N SER A 210 10.50 -5.71 13.46
CA SER A 210 10.80 -5.68 14.90
C SER A 210 11.44 -4.35 15.30
N ALA A 211 10.63 -3.39 15.72
CA ALA A 211 11.09 -2.05 16.06
C ALA A 211 10.40 -1.51 17.32
N SER A 212 11.14 -1.41 18.42
CA SER A 212 10.60 -1.10 19.75
C SER A 212 10.05 0.32 19.89
N LYS A 213 10.56 1.30 19.12
CA LYS A 213 10.08 2.69 19.14
C LYS A 213 9.12 3.02 18.00
N LEU A 214 8.75 2.04 17.19
CA LEU A 214 7.87 2.26 16.04
C LEU A 214 6.48 2.67 16.52
N ARG A 215 5.99 3.80 16.02
CA ARG A 215 4.69 4.40 16.35
C ARG A 215 3.74 4.40 15.16
N HIS A 216 4.27 4.46 13.94
CA HIS A 216 3.49 4.53 12.72
C HIS A 216 4.02 3.50 11.70
N LEU A 217 3.15 2.59 11.27
CA LEU A 217 3.44 1.58 10.27
C LEU A 217 2.42 1.68 9.14
N ASN A 218 2.90 1.81 7.90
CA ASN A 218 2.08 1.78 6.70
C ASN A 218 2.66 0.77 5.71
N LEU A 219 1.88 -0.26 5.37
CA LEU A 219 2.22 -1.31 4.44
C LEU A 219 1.18 -1.29 3.31
N LYS A 220 1.61 -0.95 2.09
CA LYS A 220 0.75 -0.91 0.90
C LYS A 220 1.38 -1.69 -0.26
N GLY A 221 0.59 -2.48 -0.98
CA GLY A 221 1.00 -3.20 -2.18
C GLY A 221 1.11 -4.71 -1.97
N ASN A 222 2.03 -5.33 -2.72
CA ASN A 222 2.26 -6.78 -2.67
C ASN A 222 3.40 -7.14 -1.70
N PHE A 223 3.17 -8.16 -0.88
CA PHE A 223 4.08 -8.57 0.18
C PHE A 223 4.48 -10.05 0.06
N PRO A 224 5.53 -10.49 0.78
CA PRO A 224 5.83 -11.91 0.93
C PRO A 224 4.65 -12.69 1.56
N SER A 225 4.70 -14.02 1.50
CA SER A 225 3.62 -14.90 1.98
C SER A 225 3.31 -14.76 3.48
N SER A 226 4.25 -14.22 4.26
CA SER A 226 4.04 -13.95 5.68
C SER A 226 4.63 -12.60 6.11
N ILE A 227 3.89 -11.90 6.96
CA ILE A 227 4.31 -10.66 7.63
C ILE A 227 4.23 -10.88 9.14
N VAL A 228 5.28 -10.51 9.86
CA VAL A 228 5.36 -10.58 11.33
C VAL A 228 5.58 -9.18 11.87
N ILE A 229 4.67 -8.71 12.73
CA ILE A 229 4.71 -7.37 13.31
C ILE A 229 4.96 -7.47 14.83
N SER A 230 6.14 -6.98 15.24
CA SER A 230 6.62 -6.92 16.63
C SER A 230 6.92 -5.46 17.02
N ALA A 231 5.87 -4.70 17.37
CA ALA A 231 5.95 -3.28 17.66
C ALA A 231 4.96 -2.82 18.75
N LEU A 232 5.33 -2.98 20.04
CA LEU A 232 4.46 -2.69 21.20
C LEU A 232 3.98 -1.23 21.32
N ASN A 233 4.75 -0.29 20.79
CA ASN A 233 4.49 1.14 20.90
C ASN A 233 3.77 1.71 19.67
N LEU A 234 3.21 0.84 18.83
CA LEU A 234 2.49 1.22 17.63
C LEU A 234 1.21 1.99 17.99
N ILE A 235 0.98 3.12 17.34
CA ILE A 235 -0.16 4.03 17.55
C ILE A 235 -1.05 4.03 16.31
N SER A 236 -0.45 3.96 15.12
CA SER A 236 -1.17 3.87 13.84
C SER A 236 -0.62 2.71 13.02
N LEU A 237 -1.53 1.89 12.52
CA LEU A 237 -1.27 0.75 11.63
C LEU A 237 -2.14 0.90 10.38
N LYS A 238 -1.53 0.88 9.20
CA LYS A 238 -2.22 0.83 7.92
C LYS A 238 -1.74 -0.37 7.13
N LEU A 239 -2.66 -1.23 6.75
CA LEU A 239 -2.42 -2.42 5.93
C LEU A 239 -3.32 -2.29 4.70
N SER A 240 -2.72 -2.13 3.53
CA SER A 240 -3.36 -2.13 2.20
C SER A 240 -2.69 -3.20 1.34
N ILE A 241 -3.08 -4.46 1.53
CA ILE A 241 -2.40 -5.63 0.97
C ILE A 241 -3.20 -6.15 -0.22
N SER A 242 -2.60 -6.07 -1.40
CA SER A 242 -3.23 -6.35 -2.70
C SER A 242 -2.75 -7.65 -3.35
N ASN A 243 -2.16 -8.56 -2.56
CA ASN A 243 -1.66 -9.82 -3.08
C ASN A 243 -2.76 -10.66 -3.76
N LEU A 244 -2.43 -11.27 -4.89
CA LEU A 244 -3.28 -12.27 -5.54
C LEU A 244 -3.46 -13.53 -4.68
N LEU A 245 -2.42 -13.89 -3.92
CA LEU A 245 -2.40 -15.05 -3.03
C LEU A 245 -2.55 -14.64 -1.56
N PRO A 246 -3.10 -15.52 -0.70
CA PRO A 246 -3.22 -15.26 0.74
C PRO A 246 -1.91 -14.86 1.40
N VAL A 247 -1.95 -13.81 2.22
CA VAL A 247 -0.82 -13.38 3.08
C VAL A 247 -1.16 -13.67 4.53
N ASN A 248 -0.26 -14.38 5.21
CA ASN A 248 -0.36 -14.63 6.65
C ASN A 248 0.19 -13.43 7.44
N ILE A 249 -0.64 -12.79 8.26
CA ILE A 249 -0.24 -11.59 9.02
C ILE A 249 -0.27 -11.92 10.50
N MET A 250 0.91 -12.02 11.11
CA MET A 250 1.05 -12.34 12.53
C MET A 250 1.43 -11.10 13.32
N VAL A 251 0.60 -10.75 14.30
CA VAL A 251 0.93 -9.73 15.29
C VAL A 251 1.42 -10.45 16.55
N SER A 252 2.71 -10.34 16.84
CA SER A 252 3.34 -11.18 17.87
C SER A 252 2.95 -10.81 19.31
N GLU A 253 2.45 -9.59 19.54
CA GLU A 253 2.21 -9.06 20.88
C GLU A 253 0.93 -8.19 20.93
N ASP A 254 0.36 -8.02 22.12
CA ASP A 254 -0.79 -7.13 22.32
C ASP A 254 -0.42 -5.66 22.06
N LEU A 255 -1.00 -5.06 21.00
CA LEU A 255 -0.78 -3.67 20.59
C LEU A 255 -1.53 -2.65 21.47
N LYS A 256 -1.24 -2.63 22.77
CA LYS A 256 -1.97 -1.81 23.77
C LYS A 256 -1.98 -0.30 23.49
N SER A 257 -0.98 0.19 22.75
CA SER A 257 -0.83 1.61 22.41
C SER A 257 -1.57 1.99 21.12
N LEU A 258 -2.08 1.02 20.37
CA LEU A 258 -2.68 1.24 19.06
C LEU A 258 -3.99 2.01 19.23
N SER A 259 -4.14 3.09 18.48
CA SER A 259 -5.36 3.88 18.44
C SER A 259 -5.99 3.92 17.05
N ASP A 260 -5.18 3.93 16.00
CA ASP A 260 -5.62 4.12 14.62
C ASP A 260 -5.26 2.87 13.79
N ALA A 261 -6.26 2.27 13.16
CA ALA A 261 -6.10 1.08 12.34
C ALA A 261 -6.85 1.25 11.02
N ASN A 262 -6.14 1.09 9.90
CA ASN A 262 -6.74 0.96 8.57
C ASN A 262 -6.42 -0.42 8.03
N ILE A 263 -7.45 -1.22 7.75
CA ILE A 263 -7.34 -2.60 7.33
C ILE A 263 -8.03 -2.73 5.97
N ASP A 264 -7.20 -2.96 4.97
CA ASP A 264 -7.56 -3.16 3.59
C ASP A 264 -6.78 -4.38 3.07
N LEU A 265 -7.38 -5.55 3.30
CA LEU A 265 -6.84 -6.85 2.91
C LEU A 265 -7.94 -7.89 2.80
N ARG A 266 -7.75 -8.86 1.89
CA ARG A 266 -8.62 -10.02 1.74
C ARG A 266 -8.25 -11.08 2.79
N PHE A 267 -9.25 -11.57 3.52
CA PHE A 267 -9.05 -12.67 4.48
C PHE A 267 -9.45 -13.99 3.83
N HIS A 268 -8.60 -15.01 3.95
CA HIS A 268 -8.85 -16.32 3.34
C HIS A 268 -9.24 -17.40 4.36
N SER A 269 -9.19 -17.08 5.66
CA SER A 269 -9.57 -17.98 6.72
C SER A 269 -9.86 -17.24 8.02
N SER A 270 -10.71 -17.83 8.86
CA SER A 270 -10.91 -17.40 10.25
C SER A 270 -9.61 -17.28 11.05
N GLN A 271 -8.60 -18.11 10.76
CA GLN A 271 -7.28 -18.03 11.39
C GLN A 271 -6.56 -16.72 11.06
N SER A 272 -6.75 -16.17 9.86
CA SER A 272 -6.18 -14.88 9.45
C SER A 272 -6.82 -13.73 10.25
N ILE A 273 -8.13 -13.84 10.52
CA ILE A 273 -8.87 -12.87 11.34
C ILE A 273 -8.45 -12.96 12.80
N THR A 274 -8.27 -14.18 13.35
CA THR A 274 -7.88 -14.35 14.75
C THR A 274 -6.50 -13.76 15.06
N GLN A 275 -5.58 -13.78 14.09
CA GLN A 275 -4.27 -13.15 14.23
C GLN A 275 -4.32 -11.62 14.35
N LEU A 276 -5.41 -10.97 13.90
CA LEU A 276 -5.61 -9.53 13.98
C LEU A 276 -6.52 -9.10 15.15
N ILE A 277 -6.95 -10.01 16.03
CA ILE A 277 -7.80 -9.70 17.20
C ILE A 277 -7.19 -8.60 18.07
N SER A 278 -5.87 -8.59 18.24
CA SER A 278 -5.18 -7.57 19.05
C SER A 278 -5.32 -6.16 18.48
N ILE A 279 -5.38 -6.03 17.15
CA ILE A 279 -5.62 -4.76 16.43
C ILE A 279 -7.04 -4.29 16.73
N PHE A 280 -8.04 -5.14 16.46
CA PHE A 280 -9.46 -4.79 16.66
C PHE A 280 -9.77 -4.41 18.11
N LYS A 281 -9.21 -5.16 19.07
CA LYS A 281 -9.38 -4.91 20.50
C LYS A 281 -8.80 -3.58 20.96
N SER A 282 -7.71 -3.13 20.35
CA SER A 282 -6.98 -1.94 20.81
C SER A 282 -7.43 -0.67 20.08
N ALA A 283 -7.86 -0.77 18.82
CA ALA A 283 -8.20 0.37 17.98
C ALA A 283 -9.32 1.25 18.57
N GLN A 284 -9.12 2.57 18.50
CA GLN A 284 -10.13 3.60 18.79
C GLN A 284 -10.74 4.16 17.49
N TYR A 285 -9.96 4.17 16.42
CA TYR A 285 -10.33 4.57 15.07
C TYR A 285 -10.05 3.39 14.15
N LEU A 286 -11.10 2.82 13.56
CA LEU A 286 -11.00 1.68 12.66
C LEU A 286 -11.55 2.04 11.29
N THR A 287 -10.77 1.79 10.23
CA THR A 287 -11.23 1.78 8.84
C THR A 287 -11.13 0.36 8.30
N LEU A 288 -12.20 -0.13 7.69
CA LEU A 288 -12.24 -1.38 6.93
C LEU A 288 -12.57 -1.07 5.48
N SER A 289 -11.81 -1.60 4.53
CA SER A 289 -12.17 -1.53 3.10
C SER A 289 -13.29 -2.51 2.76
N THR A 290 -13.87 -2.35 1.57
CA THR A 290 -14.90 -3.25 1.01
C THR A 290 -14.43 -4.70 1.02
N LEU A 291 -13.20 -4.95 0.58
CA LEU A 291 -12.60 -6.29 0.55
C LEU A 291 -12.50 -6.90 1.95
N SER A 292 -12.02 -6.12 2.93
CA SER A 292 -11.93 -6.59 4.32
C SER A 292 -13.29 -6.84 4.94
N ALA A 293 -14.26 -5.94 4.72
CA ALA A 293 -15.61 -6.08 5.24
C ALA A 293 -16.29 -7.34 4.69
N GLN A 294 -16.21 -7.58 3.38
CA GLN A 294 -16.72 -8.79 2.74
C GLN A 294 -16.10 -10.05 3.33
N SER A 295 -14.77 -10.16 3.33
CA SER A 295 -14.10 -11.38 3.83
C SER A 295 -14.38 -11.66 5.31
N ILE A 296 -14.45 -10.63 6.16
CA ILE A 296 -14.81 -10.81 7.57
C ILE A 296 -16.27 -11.27 7.68
N SER A 297 -17.18 -10.74 6.86
CA SER A 297 -18.60 -11.06 6.88
C SER A 297 -18.92 -12.50 6.43
N GLU A 298 -18.18 -13.02 5.45
CA GLU A 298 -18.30 -14.40 4.97
C GLU A 298 -17.85 -15.40 6.04
N GLU A 299 -16.72 -15.13 6.69
CA GLU A 299 -16.18 -15.99 7.75
C GLU A 299 -17.02 -15.92 9.04
N LEU A 300 -17.66 -14.77 9.29
CA LEU A 300 -18.63 -14.57 10.36
C LEU A 300 -19.82 -15.53 10.26
N HIS A 301 -20.29 -15.80 9.03
CA HIS A 301 -21.43 -16.69 8.80
C HIS A 301 -21.08 -18.15 9.11
N LYS A 302 -19.85 -18.57 8.77
CA LYS A 302 -19.34 -19.93 9.03
C LYS A 302 -19.02 -20.17 10.52
N TYR A 303 -18.61 -19.12 11.24
CA TYR A 303 -18.18 -19.17 12.63
C TYR A 303 -18.85 -18.09 13.48
N LEU A 304 -20.16 -18.21 13.65
CA LEU A 304 -20.98 -17.44 14.59
C LEU A 304 -20.40 -17.38 16.02
N SER A 305 -19.33 -18.10 16.38
CA SER A 305 -18.69 -18.11 17.69
C SER A 305 -17.60 -17.05 17.91
N ILE A 306 -16.82 -16.61 16.91
CA ILE A 306 -15.61 -15.79 17.19
C ILE A 306 -15.97 -14.35 17.61
N LEU A 307 -16.90 -13.71 16.89
CA LEU A 307 -17.36 -12.35 17.19
C LEU A 307 -18.45 -12.30 18.26
N THR A 308 -19.26 -13.35 18.41
CA THR A 308 -20.27 -13.41 19.50
C THR A 308 -19.67 -13.79 20.86
N CYS A 309 -18.56 -14.54 20.90
CA CYS A 309 -17.95 -14.95 22.17
C CYS A 309 -17.04 -13.88 22.76
N ASN A 310 -16.44 -13.00 21.93
CA ASN A 310 -15.55 -11.97 22.43
C ASN A 310 -16.25 -10.61 22.52
N LYS A 311 -17.09 -10.45 23.55
CA LYS A 311 -17.83 -9.21 23.85
C LYS A 311 -16.95 -7.96 23.96
N THR A 312 -15.63 -8.12 24.00
CA THR A 312 -14.65 -7.04 24.18
C THR A 312 -13.90 -6.66 22.90
N LEU A 313 -14.19 -7.31 21.77
CA LEU A 313 -13.40 -7.18 20.54
C LEU A 313 -13.33 -5.73 20.00
N PHE A 314 -14.36 -4.92 20.19
CA PHE A 314 -14.37 -3.51 19.77
C PHE A 314 -14.64 -2.55 20.94
N SER A 315 -14.29 -2.98 22.17
CA SER A 315 -14.65 -2.26 23.40
C SER A 315 -14.07 -0.85 23.50
N ASN A 316 -12.97 -0.56 22.81
CA ASN A 316 -12.32 0.76 22.79
C ASN A 316 -12.72 1.64 21.59
N LEU A 317 -13.53 1.10 20.68
CA LEU A 317 -13.83 1.74 19.40
C LEU A 317 -14.72 2.98 19.60
N LYS A 318 -14.27 4.12 19.09
CA LYS A 318 -14.98 5.42 19.14
C LYS A 318 -15.40 5.89 17.75
N TRP A 319 -14.63 5.53 16.74
CA TRP A 319 -14.83 5.95 15.36
C TRP A 319 -14.66 4.76 14.43
N LEU A 320 -15.62 4.56 13.56
CA LEU A 320 -15.65 3.45 12.61
C LEU A 320 -15.93 3.98 11.20
N LYS A 321 -15.09 3.61 10.23
CA LYS A 321 -15.39 3.73 8.80
C LYS A 321 -15.39 2.33 8.17
N ILE A 322 -16.43 2.04 7.40
CA ILE A 322 -16.53 0.81 6.61
C ILE A 322 -16.90 1.21 5.18
N GLU A 323 -16.08 0.81 4.23
CA GLU A 323 -16.44 0.76 2.81
C GLU A 323 -17.20 -0.55 2.59
N THR A 324 -18.38 -0.49 1.96
CA THR A 324 -19.34 -1.59 1.95
C THR A 324 -20.22 -1.56 0.71
N LEU A 325 -20.76 -2.71 0.31
CA LEU A 325 -21.82 -2.85 -0.69
C LEU A 325 -23.22 -3.01 -0.07
N PHE A 326 -23.33 -2.95 1.26
CA PHE A 326 -24.58 -3.17 2.01
C PHE A 326 -25.25 -4.52 1.73
N SER A 327 -24.46 -5.56 1.41
CA SER A 327 -24.97 -6.95 1.35
C SER A 327 -25.50 -7.41 2.71
N ASP A 328 -26.34 -8.46 2.72
CA ASP A 328 -26.88 -9.00 3.97
C ASP A 328 -25.78 -9.38 4.97
N HIS A 329 -24.70 -9.99 4.48
CA HIS A 329 -23.55 -10.36 5.30
C HIS A 329 -22.82 -9.14 5.89
N GLU A 330 -22.61 -8.09 5.11
CA GLU A 330 -21.96 -6.86 5.60
C GLU A 330 -22.83 -6.12 6.62
N ILE A 331 -24.15 -6.13 6.46
CA ILE A 331 -25.08 -5.61 7.47
C ILE A 331 -24.93 -6.38 8.79
N VAL A 332 -24.76 -7.71 8.73
CA VAL A 332 -24.48 -8.54 9.91
C VAL A 332 -23.18 -8.10 10.57
N LEU A 333 -22.12 -7.89 9.79
CA LEU A 333 -20.84 -7.41 10.28
C LEU A 333 -20.96 -6.03 10.96
N ILE A 334 -21.54 -5.05 10.27
CA ILE A 334 -21.71 -3.67 10.76
C ILE A 334 -22.46 -3.69 12.09
N ASN A 335 -23.59 -4.41 12.16
CA ASN A 335 -24.38 -4.53 13.39
C ASN A 335 -23.59 -5.23 14.50
N SER A 336 -22.81 -6.27 14.17
CA SER A 336 -21.96 -6.98 15.13
C SER A 336 -20.87 -6.09 15.70
N ILE A 337 -20.20 -5.26 14.89
CA ILE A 337 -19.18 -4.32 15.35
C ILE A 337 -19.83 -3.31 16.30
N ILE A 338 -20.92 -2.68 15.88
CA ILE A 338 -21.60 -1.63 16.63
C ILE A 338 -22.12 -2.15 17.98
N ARG A 339 -22.72 -3.35 18.01
CA ARG A 339 -23.20 -3.99 19.25
C ARG A 339 -22.10 -4.25 20.27
N HIS A 340 -20.88 -4.49 19.81
CA HIS A 340 -19.70 -4.73 20.65
C HIS A 340 -18.83 -3.48 20.86
N SER A 341 -19.31 -2.31 20.45
CA SER A 341 -18.63 -1.01 20.57
C SER A 341 -19.42 -0.07 21.49
N PRO A 342 -19.39 -0.27 22.81
CA PRO A 342 -20.22 0.50 23.74
C PRO A 342 -19.89 2.00 23.77
N GLU A 343 -18.66 2.39 23.41
CA GLU A 343 -18.14 3.77 23.42
C GLU A 343 -18.16 4.42 22.02
N ILE A 344 -18.82 3.81 21.03
CA ILE A 344 -18.81 4.31 19.66
C ILE A 344 -19.50 5.67 19.56
N GLU A 345 -18.79 6.67 19.03
CA GLU A 345 -19.26 8.04 18.90
C GLU A 345 -19.60 8.42 17.47
N SER A 346 -18.92 7.81 16.48
CA SER A 346 -19.12 8.13 15.07
C SER A 346 -18.99 6.91 14.15
N VAL A 347 -19.90 6.81 13.19
CA VAL A 347 -19.93 5.73 12.19
C VAL A 347 -20.03 6.35 10.79
N PHE A 348 -19.14 5.93 9.90
CA PHE A 348 -19.04 6.34 8.51
C PHE A 348 -19.19 5.11 7.63
N LEU A 349 -20.20 5.08 6.78
CA LEU A 349 -20.48 3.98 5.87
C LEU A 349 -20.37 4.52 4.46
N VAL A 350 -19.47 3.96 3.66
CA VAL A 350 -19.21 4.42 2.29
C VAL A 350 -19.67 3.33 1.34
N ASN A 351 -20.66 3.62 0.51
CA ASN A 351 -21.09 2.72 -0.53
C ASN A 351 -20.05 2.67 -1.65
N ASP A 352 -19.47 1.51 -1.91
CA ASP A 352 -18.39 1.31 -2.89
C ASP A 352 -18.86 0.57 -4.16
N MET A 353 -20.05 0.94 -4.66
CA MET A 353 -20.62 0.36 -5.89
C MET A 353 -19.85 0.75 -7.17
N GLY A 354 -18.71 1.45 -7.06
CA GLY A 354 -17.93 1.99 -8.18
C GLY A 354 -16.67 1.22 -8.56
N GLY A 355 -16.42 0.04 -7.96
CA GLY A 355 -15.17 -0.72 -8.15
C GLY A 355 -15.22 -1.84 -9.20
N HIS A 356 -16.39 -2.34 -9.58
CA HIS A 356 -16.54 -3.38 -10.62
C HIS A 356 -16.87 -2.72 -11.96
N ILE A 357 -15.85 -2.18 -12.62
CA ILE A 357 -15.81 -2.25 -14.08
C ILE A 357 -15.10 -3.57 -14.35
N ASP A 358 -15.88 -4.65 -14.39
CA ASP A 358 -15.42 -5.90 -14.96
C ASP A 358 -15.16 -5.60 -16.45
N ASP A 359 -13.89 -5.39 -16.78
CA ASP A 359 -13.35 -5.44 -18.14
C ASP A 359 -13.21 -6.95 -18.50
N ASP A 360 -14.29 -7.70 -18.31
CA ASP A 360 -14.42 -9.07 -18.81
C ASP A 360 -14.93 -8.95 -20.24
N GLY A 361 -14.00 -8.57 -21.13
CA GLY A 361 -14.10 -8.85 -22.55
C GLY A 361 -13.93 -10.34 -22.79
N ASP A 362 -14.91 -11.13 -22.34
CA ASP A 362 -15.12 -12.48 -22.84
C ASP A 362 -15.93 -12.37 -24.13
N GLU A 363 -15.21 -12.19 -25.25
CA GLU A 363 -15.73 -12.55 -26.57
C GLU A 363 -15.79 -14.08 -26.61
N ASP A 364 -16.94 -14.64 -26.21
CA ASP A 364 -17.32 -16.02 -26.49
C ASP A 364 -17.48 -16.18 -28.02
N GLU A 365 -16.40 -16.56 -28.69
CA GLU A 365 -16.46 -17.26 -29.99
C GLU A 365 -16.76 -18.75 -29.73
N ASP A 366 -18.04 -19.07 -29.59
CA ASP A 366 -18.53 -20.43 -29.86
C ASP A 366 -19.08 -20.48 -31.29
N GLY A 367 -18.48 -21.35 -32.10
CA GLY A 367 -18.85 -21.62 -33.48
C GLY A 367 -19.98 -22.64 -33.65
N GLU A 368 -20.22 -22.92 -34.94
CA GLU A 368 -21.05 -23.99 -35.53
C GLU A 368 -22.57 -23.70 -35.50
N ASP A 369 -23.34 -23.73 -36.59
CA ASP A 369 -23.19 -24.10 -38.01
C ASP A 369 -24.40 -23.48 -38.75
N GLU A 370 -24.31 -23.25 -40.06
CA GLU A 370 -25.32 -23.70 -41.04
C GLU A 370 -24.84 -23.41 -42.47
N GLU A 371 -24.73 -24.48 -43.26
CA GLU A 371 -24.48 -24.49 -44.69
C GLU A 371 -25.64 -23.85 -45.47
N GLU A 372 -25.36 -23.25 -46.63
CA GLU A 372 -26.01 -23.63 -47.91
C GLU A 372 -25.36 -22.89 -49.10
N ASP A 373 -25.28 -23.65 -50.19
CA ASP A 373 -24.67 -23.37 -51.49
C ASP A 373 -25.26 -22.17 -52.26
N ASP A 374 -24.49 -21.61 -53.20
CA ASP A 374 -24.93 -21.31 -54.59
C ASP A 374 -23.79 -20.63 -55.39
N ASP A 375 -23.11 -21.44 -56.20
CA ASP A 375 -22.91 -21.35 -57.67
C ASP A 375 -22.42 -20.08 -58.43
N GLU A 376 -21.58 -20.42 -59.43
CA GLU A 376 -21.27 -19.78 -60.74
C GLU A 376 -20.13 -18.74 -60.83
N GLU A 377 -18.97 -19.13 -61.41
CA GLU A 377 -18.51 -18.88 -62.82
C GLU A 377 -17.84 -17.48 -62.95
N ASP A 378 -16.69 -17.21 -63.58
CA ASP A 378 -15.87 -17.92 -64.57
C ASP A 378 -14.55 -17.12 -64.83
N GLU A 379 -13.56 -17.81 -65.41
CA GLU A 379 -12.55 -17.36 -66.42
C GLU A 379 -11.48 -16.29 -66.05
N ASP A 380 -10.19 -16.64 -65.96
CA ASP A 380 -9.13 -16.65 -67.03
C ASP A 380 -8.20 -15.42 -66.82
N GLU A 381 -6.90 -15.35 -67.11
CA GLU A 381 -5.87 -16.14 -67.80
C GLU A 381 -4.50 -15.44 -67.47
N ASP A 382 -3.41 -16.22 -67.43
CA ASP A 382 -2.04 -15.91 -67.92
C ASP A 382 -1.19 -14.74 -67.35
N GLU A 383 0.15 -14.71 -67.36
CA GLU A 383 1.30 -15.62 -67.55
C GLU A 383 2.56 -14.75 -67.22
N ASP A 384 3.74 -15.37 -67.23
CA ASP A 384 5.11 -14.80 -67.35
C ASP A 384 5.81 -14.31 -66.06
N GLU A 385 6.75 -15.08 -65.51
CA GLU A 385 8.15 -15.32 -65.97
C GLU A 385 9.06 -14.09 -65.81
N ASP A 386 10.08 -14.23 -64.95
CA ASP A 386 11.47 -13.85 -65.27
C ASP A 386 12.40 -14.37 -64.16
N GLU A 387 13.14 -15.43 -64.51
CA GLU A 387 14.40 -15.84 -63.90
C GLU A 387 15.50 -14.83 -64.25
N GLU A 388 16.46 -14.54 -63.35
CA GLU A 388 17.88 -14.48 -63.72
C GLU A 388 18.75 -14.76 -62.48
N ASP A 389 19.54 -15.83 -62.60
CA ASP A 389 20.68 -16.21 -61.78
C ASP A 389 21.87 -15.22 -61.91
N VAL A 390 22.86 -15.33 -61.01
CA VAL A 390 24.30 -15.59 -61.33
C VAL A 390 25.27 -15.05 -60.27
N ASP A 391 25.93 -16.01 -59.61
CA ASP A 391 27.36 -16.15 -59.23
C ASP A 391 28.05 -15.20 -58.24
N VAL A 392 28.50 -15.72 -57.08
CA VAL A 392 29.84 -16.31 -56.76
C VAL A 392 30.93 -15.24 -56.62
N ASP A 393 31.48 -15.11 -55.41
CA ASP A 393 32.94 -15.21 -55.27
C ASP A 393 33.34 -15.78 -53.90
N GLU A 394 34.22 -16.77 -53.99
CA GLU A 394 34.93 -17.43 -52.92
C GLU A 394 36.19 -16.61 -52.55
N GLY A 395 36.79 -16.91 -51.39
CA GLY A 395 38.24 -17.04 -51.36
C GLY A 395 39.02 -16.18 -50.36
N ASP A 396 39.69 -16.95 -49.50
CA ASP A 396 41.00 -16.70 -48.87
C ASP A 396 41.13 -15.63 -47.78
N GLY A 397 41.79 -15.88 -46.65
CA GLY A 397 42.68 -17.01 -46.33
C GLY A 397 43.87 -16.50 -45.52
N GLY A 398 44.12 -17.19 -44.40
CA GLY A 398 45.40 -17.32 -43.70
C GLY A 398 45.95 -16.10 -42.93
N ASP A 399 46.85 -16.25 -41.98
CA ASP A 399 47.32 -17.37 -41.17
C ASP A 399 48.44 -16.81 -40.26
N GLY A 400 48.61 -17.42 -39.09
CA GLY A 400 49.85 -17.47 -38.31
C GLY A 400 50.19 -16.26 -37.43
N ASP A 401 50.96 -16.40 -36.35
CA ASP A 401 51.55 -17.58 -35.68
C ASP A 401 52.28 -17.06 -34.42
N GLY A 402 52.38 -17.92 -33.40
CA GLY A 402 53.47 -17.92 -32.41
C GLY A 402 53.30 -17.04 -31.15
N GLU A 403 53.74 -17.42 -29.95
CA GLU A 403 54.56 -18.56 -29.50
C GLU A 403 54.27 -18.86 -28.02
N ASP A 404 54.52 -20.12 -27.67
CA ASP A 404 54.50 -20.75 -26.35
C ASP A 404 55.53 -20.17 -25.37
N VAL A 405 55.22 -20.21 -24.06
CA VAL A 405 56.22 -20.45 -23.00
C VAL A 405 55.58 -21.26 -21.87
N ASP A 406 56.05 -22.51 -21.73
CA ASP A 406 55.85 -23.40 -20.59
C ASP A 406 56.50 -22.87 -19.30
N VAL A 407 55.86 -23.07 -18.14
CA VAL A 407 56.55 -23.47 -16.89
C VAL A 407 55.57 -24.24 -15.99
N ASP A 408 55.86 -25.54 -15.80
CA ASP A 408 55.29 -26.44 -14.78
C ASP A 408 55.67 -26.03 -13.35
N ILE A 409 54.74 -26.18 -12.38
CA ILE A 409 55.06 -26.70 -11.03
C ILE A 409 53.87 -27.54 -10.52
N GLU A 410 54.20 -28.78 -10.16
CA GLU A 410 53.40 -29.91 -9.66
C GLU A 410 53.00 -29.79 -8.17
N GLY A 411 52.12 -30.71 -7.74
CA GLY A 411 52.03 -31.21 -6.35
C GLY A 411 50.62 -31.10 -5.76
N ASP A 412 49.71 -32.04 -6.06
CA ASP A 412 49.51 -33.36 -5.42
C ASP A 412 48.57 -33.28 -4.19
N GLY A 413 47.43 -33.94 -4.36
CA GLY A 413 46.51 -34.32 -3.29
C GLY A 413 46.52 -35.84 -3.09
N ASP A 414 45.85 -36.23 -2.00
CA ASP A 414 45.43 -37.57 -1.60
C ASP A 414 46.33 -38.27 -0.56
N ASP A 415 45.75 -38.44 0.65
CA ASP A 415 46.24 -39.30 1.73
C ASP A 415 45.01 -39.90 2.47
N ASP A 416 44.73 -41.15 2.12
CA ASP A 416 44.50 -42.38 2.91
C ASP A 416 43.55 -42.47 4.13
N GLY A 417 42.74 -43.54 4.06
CA GLY A 417 42.47 -44.52 5.15
C GLY A 417 40.99 -44.73 5.50
N GLU A 418 40.43 -45.93 5.71
CA GLU A 418 40.85 -47.34 5.67
C GLU A 418 39.54 -48.18 5.69
N ASP A 419 39.50 -49.30 4.95
CA ASP A 419 38.46 -50.34 5.01
C ASP A 419 38.70 -51.33 6.17
N VAL A 420 37.64 -51.88 6.78
CA VAL A 420 37.67 -53.19 7.47
C VAL A 420 36.35 -53.94 7.27
N ASP A 421 36.45 -55.07 6.55
CA ASP A 421 35.46 -56.16 6.44
C ASP A 421 35.28 -56.93 7.76
N VAL A 422 34.10 -57.50 8.03
CA VAL A 422 33.97 -58.93 8.41
C VAL A 422 32.56 -59.47 8.10
N ASP A 423 32.51 -60.59 7.36
CA ASP A 423 31.39 -61.51 7.16
C ASP A 423 30.81 -62.10 8.46
N ILE A 424 29.59 -62.68 8.39
CA ILE A 424 29.33 -64.11 8.68
C ILE A 424 27.83 -64.43 8.52
N GLU A 425 27.58 -65.47 7.72
CA GLU A 425 26.34 -66.21 7.50
C GLU A 425 25.82 -66.91 8.78
N GLY A 426 24.52 -67.24 8.82
CA GLY A 426 24.00 -68.19 9.80
C GLY A 426 22.48 -68.31 9.85
N ASP A 427 21.96 -69.28 9.11
CA ASP A 427 20.59 -69.77 9.05
C ASP A 427 19.96 -70.14 10.40
N GLY A 428 18.61 -70.15 10.46
CA GLY A 428 17.86 -70.83 11.51
C GLY A 428 16.35 -70.58 11.46
N ASP A 429 15.63 -71.54 10.90
CA ASP A 429 14.17 -71.67 10.75
C ASP A 429 13.33 -71.54 12.03
N GLY A 430 12.03 -71.24 11.88
CA GLY A 430 11.03 -71.50 12.92
C GLY A 430 9.64 -70.91 12.66
N ASP A 431 8.73 -71.77 12.21
CA ASP A 431 7.31 -71.58 11.89
C ASP A 431 6.43 -70.98 13.00
N GLY A 432 5.27 -70.42 12.60
CA GLY A 432 4.18 -70.13 13.53
C GLY A 432 2.97 -69.43 12.90
N ASP A 433 2.04 -70.24 12.37
CA ASP A 433 0.71 -69.87 11.88
C ASP A 433 -0.16 -69.15 12.94
N GLY A 434 -1.10 -68.33 12.45
CA GLY A 434 -2.14 -67.71 13.29
C GLY A 434 -3.23 -67.02 12.46
N ASP A 435 -4.22 -67.81 12.07
CA ASP A 435 -5.50 -67.39 11.48
C ASP A 435 -6.27 -66.40 12.37
N GLY A 436 -6.99 -65.48 11.74
CA GLY A 436 -7.90 -64.55 12.40
C GLY A 436 -8.99 -64.07 11.44
N ASP A 437 -10.10 -64.81 11.46
CA ASP A 437 -11.31 -64.64 10.65
C ASP A 437 -11.93 -63.23 10.77
N GLY A 438 -12.29 -62.66 9.63
CA GLY A 438 -13.21 -61.53 9.53
C GLY A 438 -14.65 -62.04 9.43
N GLU A 439 -15.48 -61.70 10.41
CA GLU A 439 -16.93 -61.93 10.37
C GLU A 439 -17.62 -60.77 9.65
N ASP A 440 -18.11 -61.03 8.45
CA ASP A 440 -19.15 -60.25 7.78
C ASP A 440 -20.51 -60.55 8.45
N VAL A 441 -21.23 -59.50 8.84
CA VAL A 441 -22.62 -59.60 9.28
C VAL A 441 -23.48 -58.70 8.41
N ASP A 442 -24.17 -59.33 7.46
CA ASP A 442 -25.35 -58.82 6.77
C ASP A 442 -26.53 -58.73 7.73
N VAL A 443 -27.22 -57.59 7.75
CA VAL A 443 -28.64 -57.54 8.14
C VAL A 443 -29.39 -56.60 7.19
N ASP A 444 -30.28 -57.23 6.43
CA ASP A 444 -31.30 -56.63 5.56
C ASP A 444 -32.23 -55.64 6.30
N ILE A 445 -32.56 -54.53 5.63
CA ILE A 445 -33.84 -53.85 5.82
C ILE A 445 -34.43 -53.54 4.45
N GLU A 446 -35.49 -54.27 4.11
CA GLU A 446 -36.44 -53.99 3.04
C GLU A 446 -37.18 -52.68 3.33
N GLY A 447 -37.38 -51.84 2.29
CA GLY A 447 -38.16 -50.60 2.41
C GLY A 447 -38.39 -49.91 1.07
N GLU A 448 -39.40 -50.41 0.35
CA GLU A 448 -40.26 -49.79 -0.68
C GLU A 448 -39.80 -48.50 -1.39
N TYR A 449 -39.68 -48.62 -2.73
CA TYR A 449 -39.73 -47.53 -3.68
C TYR A 449 -41.08 -46.81 -3.62
N VAL A 450 -41.07 -45.52 -3.30
CA VAL A 450 -42.11 -44.57 -3.69
C VAL A 450 -41.41 -43.39 -4.38
N ASP A 451 -41.63 -43.34 -5.69
CA ASP A 451 -41.42 -42.21 -6.58
C ASP A 451 -42.45 -41.14 -6.24
N ASP A 452 -42.01 -39.93 -5.89
CA ASP A 452 -42.80 -38.69 -5.94
C ASP A 452 -41.87 -37.47 -5.71
N GLY A 453 -41.65 -36.70 -6.78
CA GLY A 453 -41.71 -35.23 -6.77
C GLY A 453 -40.52 -34.42 -6.20
N GLU A 454 -39.87 -33.70 -7.11
CA GLU A 454 -39.33 -32.33 -6.96
C GLU A 454 -38.92 -31.90 -5.53
N GLY A 455 -37.64 -32.15 -5.19
CA GLY A 455 -36.99 -31.53 -4.04
C GLY A 455 -36.48 -30.14 -4.43
N GLU A 456 -37.19 -29.11 -3.96
CA GLU A 456 -36.74 -27.72 -3.96
C GLU A 456 -35.36 -27.61 -3.27
N ASP A 457 -34.44 -26.89 -3.92
CA ASP A 457 -33.20 -26.42 -3.32
C ASP A 457 -33.53 -25.49 -2.12
N ASP A 458 -33.64 -26.06 -0.93
CA ASP A 458 -33.80 -25.33 0.33
C ASP A 458 -32.44 -24.81 0.83
N ASP A 459 -31.87 -23.86 0.10
CA ASP A 459 -30.74 -23.02 0.57
C ASP A 459 -31.23 -21.62 1.04
N GLY A 460 -32.56 -21.45 1.18
CA GLY A 460 -33.20 -20.15 1.44
C GLY A 460 -33.60 -19.88 2.90
N GLY A 461 -33.36 -20.83 3.82
CA GLY A 461 -34.04 -20.81 5.13
C GLY A 461 -33.28 -20.18 6.30
N VAL A 462 -31.95 -20.15 6.30
CA VAL A 462 -31.19 -19.84 7.55
C VAL A 462 -30.73 -18.38 7.61
N GLY A 463 -30.52 -17.72 6.47
CA GLY A 463 -30.07 -16.32 6.39
C GLY A 463 -31.15 -15.29 6.78
N TYR A 464 -32.39 -15.51 6.35
CA TYR A 464 -33.50 -14.57 6.57
C TYR A 464 -33.97 -14.52 8.04
N PHE A 465 -33.89 -15.63 8.79
CA PHE A 465 -34.32 -15.67 10.19
C PHE A 465 -33.39 -14.90 11.14
N LEU A 466 -32.10 -14.77 10.82
CA LEU A 466 -31.16 -14.01 11.64
C LEU A 466 -31.39 -12.50 11.51
N LEU A 467 -31.71 -12.00 10.32
CA LEU A 467 -31.83 -10.56 10.05
C LEU A 467 -32.95 -9.89 10.85
N GLU A 468 -34.09 -10.54 11.14
CA GLU A 468 -35.18 -9.92 11.91
C GLU A 468 -34.89 -9.86 13.43
N GLU A 469 -34.22 -10.87 14.01
CA GLU A 469 -33.81 -10.82 15.43
C GLU A 469 -32.60 -9.89 15.67
N MET A 470 -31.84 -9.58 14.62
CA MET A 470 -30.60 -8.80 14.68
C MET A 470 -30.76 -7.31 14.99
N TRP A 471 -31.93 -6.70 14.75
CA TRP A 471 -32.12 -5.26 15.00
C TRP A 471 -32.67 -4.95 16.40
N SER A 472 -32.77 -5.95 17.27
CA SER A 472 -33.36 -5.79 18.62
C SER A 472 -32.33 -5.43 19.72
N GLU A 473 -32.76 -4.57 20.66
CA GLU A 473 -32.19 -4.29 21.99
C GLU A 473 -30.75 -3.74 22.13
N CYS A 474 -30.17 -3.06 21.13
CA CYS A 474 -28.90 -2.34 21.34
C CYS A 474 -29.12 -0.84 21.58
N LYS A 475 -28.87 -0.34 22.80
CA LYS A 475 -28.88 1.11 23.06
C LYS A 475 -27.55 1.72 22.64
N LEU A 476 -27.56 2.50 21.57
CA LEU A 476 -26.38 3.22 21.07
C LEU A 476 -26.22 4.53 21.85
N SER A 477 -25.83 4.42 23.12
CA SER A 477 -25.84 5.53 24.09
C SER A 477 -24.71 6.54 23.93
N HIS A 478 -23.73 6.29 23.07
CA HIS A 478 -22.62 7.23 22.83
C HIS A 478 -22.55 7.73 21.40
N LEU A 479 -23.35 7.16 20.49
CA LEU A 479 -23.32 7.47 19.07
C LEU A 479 -23.91 8.87 18.81
N LYS A 480 -23.09 9.77 18.27
CA LYS A 480 -23.42 11.19 18.02
C LYS A 480 -23.51 11.51 16.54
N LEU A 481 -22.71 10.85 15.70
CA LEU A 481 -22.61 11.12 14.27
C LEU A 481 -22.74 9.84 13.46
N ILE A 482 -23.59 9.86 12.45
CA ILE A 482 -23.62 8.87 11.38
C ILE A 482 -23.47 9.61 10.06
N GLU A 483 -22.60 9.11 9.20
CA GLU A 483 -22.47 9.56 7.82
C GLU A 483 -22.56 8.35 6.89
N ILE A 484 -23.47 8.42 5.93
CA ILE A 484 -23.65 7.41 4.88
C ILE A 484 -23.37 8.09 3.55
N GLN A 485 -22.34 7.62 2.84
CA GLN A 485 -21.96 8.10 1.52
C GLN A 485 -22.44 7.12 0.46
N GLY A 486 -22.87 7.64 -0.69
CA GLY A 486 -23.32 6.83 -1.82
C GLY A 486 -24.65 6.09 -1.60
N PHE A 487 -25.56 6.65 -0.82
CA PHE A 487 -26.85 6.03 -0.47
C PHE A 487 -27.76 5.90 -1.70
N CYS A 488 -28.17 4.67 -2.04
CA CYS A 488 -29.00 4.36 -3.21
C CYS A 488 -30.48 4.13 -2.86
N GLY A 489 -30.81 3.98 -1.58
CA GLY A 489 -32.16 3.68 -1.10
C GLY A 489 -32.52 2.19 -1.13
N PHE A 490 -31.54 1.30 -1.24
CA PHE A 490 -31.78 -0.15 -1.18
C PHE A 490 -32.35 -0.56 0.18
N GLU A 491 -33.03 -1.71 0.21
CA GLU A 491 -33.76 -2.15 1.39
C GLU A 491 -32.87 -2.24 2.64
N ASN A 492 -31.66 -2.77 2.51
CA ASN A 492 -30.69 -2.90 3.59
C ASN A 492 -30.21 -1.56 4.13
N GLU A 493 -29.89 -0.60 3.25
CA GLU A 493 -29.52 0.76 3.65
C GLU A 493 -30.67 1.43 4.42
N VAL A 494 -31.91 1.28 3.93
CA VAL A 494 -33.11 1.86 4.54
C VAL A 494 -33.41 1.22 5.91
N LYS A 495 -33.29 -0.11 6.03
CA LYS A 495 -33.44 -0.84 7.30
C LYS A 495 -32.42 -0.35 8.32
N MET A 496 -31.18 -0.17 7.90
CA MET A 496 -30.09 0.29 8.75
C MET A 496 -30.28 1.73 9.23
N VAL A 497 -30.68 2.65 8.35
CA VAL A 497 -31.01 4.02 8.76
C VAL A 497 -32.13 4.01 9.80
N LYS A 498 -33.21 3.24 9.58
CA LYS A 498 -34.32 3.14 10.54
C LYS A 498 -33.86 2.62 11.90
N PHE A 499 -33.02 1.59 11.93
CA PHE A 499 -32.46 1.08 13.17
C PHE A 499 -31.70 2.15 13.96
N PHE A 500 -30.83 2.92 13.29
CA PHE A 500 -30.11 4.00 13.95
C PHE A 500 -31.04 5.07 14.49
N LEU A 501 -32.08 5.44 13.74
CA LEU A 501 -33.10 6.39 14.20
C LEU A 501 -33.82 5.88 15.46
N GLU A 502 -34.12 4.59 15.54
CA GLU A 502 -34.85 3.97 16.65
C GLU A 502 -33.99 3.69 17.89
N ASN A 503 -32.67 3.53 17.74
CA ASN A 503 -31.80 3.02 18.81
C ASN A 503 -30.73 4.02 19.31
N ALA A 504 -30.41 5.06 18.56
CA ALA A 504 -29.40 6.05 18.92
C ALA A 504 -30.00 7.27 19.64
N ILE A 505 -30.05 7.20 20.98
CA ILE A 505 -30.68 8.21 21.84
C ILE A 505 -29.95 9.55 21.91
N PHE A 506 -28.63 9.57 21.66
CA PHE A 506 -27.80 10.79 21.69
C PHE A 506 -27.32 11.22 20.30
N LEU A 507 -27.91 10.67 19.24
CA LEU A 507 -27.51 11.01 17.88
C LEU A 507 -27.78 12.50 17.60
N GLU A 508 -26.73 13.25 17.30
CA GLU A 508 -26.81 14.69 17.03
C GLU A 508 -26.96 14.96 15.54
N ARG A 509 -26.24 14.20 14.71
CA ARG A 509 -26.19 14.39 13.26
C ARG A 509 -26.26 13.05 12.52
N MET A 510 -27.12 13.00 11.51
CA MET A 510 -27.15 11.94 10.52
C MET A 510 -27.04 12.58 9.14
N ILE A 511 -25.97 12.27 8.42
CA ILE A 511 -25.69 12.78 7.09
C ILE A 511 -25.88 11.63 6.11
N ILE A 512 -26.76 11.80 5.14
CA ILE A 512 -26.99 10.83 4.07
C ILE A 512 -26.68 11.56 2.76
N MET A 513 -25.61 11.14 2.10
CA MET A 513 -25.20 11.62 0.78
C MET A 513 -25.67 10.60 -0.25
N VAL A 514 -26.61 11.03 -1.09
CA VAL A 514 -27.22 10.21 -2.13
C VAL A 514 -26.26 10.13 -3.31
N SER A 515 -25.97 8.89 -3.74
CA SER A 515 -25.29 8.67 -5.02
C SER A 515 -26.25 9.06 -6.14
N GLU A 516 -25.79 9.80 -7.15
CA GLU A 516 -26.51 9.91 -8.43
C GLU A 516 -25.70 9.21 -9.53
N PRO A 517 -25.74 7.87 -9.63
CA PRO A 517 -25.15 7.17 -10.75
C PRO A 517 -25.68 7.74 -12.07
N THR A 518 -24.82 7.78 -13.08
CA THR A 518 -25.14 8.32 -14.42
C THR A 518 -26.34 7.63 -15.08
N GLU A 519 -26.75 6.46 -14.59
CA GLU A 519 -27.80 5.60 -15.11
C GLU A 519 -29.17 5.77 -14.46
N TRP A 520 -29.30 6.60 -13.41
CA TRP A 520 -30.58 6.74 -12.72
C TRP A 520 -31.66 7.39 -13.60
N SER A 521 -32.77 6.67 -13.76
CA SER A 521 -33.95 7.19 -14.44
C SER A 521 -34.63 8.27 -13.61
N SER A 522 -35.51 9.06 -14.26
CA SER A 522 -36.36 10.02 -13.54
C SER A 522 -37.26 9.35 -12.49
N ALA A 523 -37.59 8.06 -12.65
CA ALA A 523 -38.36 7.29 -11.69
C ALA A 523 -37.54 6.97 -10.43
N ASP A 524 -36.27 6.60 -10.60
CA ASP A 524 -35.35 6.29 -9.50
C ASP A 524 -35.10 7.53 -8.63
N LYS A 525 -34.88 8.69 -9.28
CA LYS A 525 -34.76 10.00 -8.58
C LYS A 525 -36.03 10.35 -7.80
N GLN A 526 -37.21 9.98 -8.31
CA GLN A 526 -38.46 10.18 -7.56
C GLN A 526 -38.60 9.20 -6.40
N GLU A 527 -38.17 7.96 -6.57
CA GLU A 527 -38.26 6.95 -5.53
C GLU A 527 -37.32 7.23 -4.37
N ILE A 528 -36.06 7.60 -4.62
CA ILE A 528 -35.12 8.00 -3.57
C ILE A 528 -35.62 9.23 -2.79
N MET A 529 -36.25 10.18 -3.48
CA MET A 529 -36.92 11.32 -2.85
C MET A 529 -38.11 10.90 -1.98
N LYS A 530 -38.89 9.89 -2.37
CA LYS A 530 -39.96 9.32 -1.53
C LYS A 530 -39.36 8.62 -0.32
N ILE A 531 -38.30 7.85 -0.48
CA ILE A 531 -37.58 7.16 0.61
C ILE A 531 -37.04 8.20 1.61
N GLY A 532 -36.33 9.23 1.14
CA GLY A 532 -35.83 10.31 1.99
C GLY A 532 -36.94 11.00 2.79
N ARG A 533 -38.10 11.29 2.17
CA ARG A 533 -39.27 11.84 2.89
C ARG A 533 -39.85 10.87 3.93
N LYS A 534 -39.84 9.56 3.67
CA LYS A 534 -40.28 8.54 4.63
C LYS A 534 -39.31 8.49 5.82
N LEU A 535 -38.01 8.46 5.56
CA LEU A 535 -36.97 8.45 6.60
C LEU A 535 -37.01 9.71 7.49
N LEU A 536 -37.21 10.89 6.89
CA LEU A 536 -37.36 12.14 7.64
C LEU A 536 -38.59 12.14 8.57
N LYS A 537 -39.63 11.37 8.27
CA LYS A 537 -40.84 11.24 9.10
C LYS A 537 -40.80 10.05 10.05
N HIS A 538 -39.79 9.18 9.93
CA HIS A 538 -39.66 7.99 10.76
C HIS A 538 -39.45 8.38 12.23
N PRO A 539 -40.02 7.64 13.19
CA PRO A 539 -39.80 7.88 14.62
C PRO A 539 -38.31 7.88 14.97
N ARG A 540 -37.92 8.74 15.91
CA ARG A 540 -36.52 8.93 16.30
C ARG A 540 -36.40 8.85 17.81
N ALA A 541 -35.37 8.17 18.30
CA ALA A 541 -35.03 8.09 19.71
C ALA A 541 -34.36 9.38 20.21
N SER A 542 -33.50 9.99 19.37
CA SER A 542 -32.87 11.28 19.68
C SER A 542 -33.78 12.46 19.35
N LEU A 543 -33.96 13.34 20.34
CA LEU A 543 -34.70 14.59 20.21
C LEU A 543 -33.87 15.73 19.58
N SER A 544 -32.54 15.61 19.60
CA SER A 544 -31.60 16.61 19.09
C SER A 544 -31.12 16.32 17.67
N LEU A 545 -31.59 15.24 17.04
CA LEU A 545 -31.10 14.78 15.75
C LEU A 545 -31.41 15.73 14.60
N GLY A 546 -30.35 16.29 14.00
CA GLY A 546 -30.37 16.88 12.66
C GLY A 546 -30.11 15.81 11.58
N ILE A 547 -31.09 15.57 10.70
CA ILE A 547 -30.89 14.73 9.50
C ILE A 547 -30.62 15.66 8.33
N ILE A 548 -29.48 15.45 7.66
CA ILE A 548 -29.07 16.17 6.46
C ILE A 548 -29.09 15.16 5.31
N PHE A 549 -29.91 15.43 4.30
CA PHE A 549 -30.00 14.65 3.08
C PHE A 549 -29.39 15.49 1.95
N LEU A 550 -28.21 15.09 1.48
CA LEU A 550 -27.47 15.77 0.42
C LEU A 550 -27.57 14.96 -0.87
N HIS A 551 -27.73 15.66 -1.99
CA HIS A 551 -27.54 15.10 -3.31
C HIS A 551 -26.12 15.44 -3.75
N ASP A 552 -25.39 14.48 -4.32
CA ASP A 552 -24.14 14.79 -5.02
C ASP A 552 -24.43 15.86 -6.10
N LEU A 553 -23.63 16.93 -6.08
CA LEU A 553 -23.81 18.14 -6.90
C LEU A 553 -23.29 17.97 -8.32
#